data_AF-A0A847HYV0-F1
#
_entry.id   AF-A0A847HYV0-F1
#
_cell.length_a   1.000
_cell.length_b   1.000
_cell.length_c   1.000
_cell.angle_alpha   90.00
_cell.angle_beta   90.00
_cell.angle_gamma   90.00
#
_symmetry.space_group_name_H-M   'P 1'
#
loop_
_entity.id
_entity.type
_entity.pdbx_description
1 polymer ?
#
loop_
_entity_poly.entity_id
_entity_poly.type
_entity_poly.pdbx_seq_one_letter_code
_entity_poly.pdbx_strand_id
1 'polypeptide(L)'
;MLNRLYMAVRVISARRALTLLYQDSAEVVAVEDGQFLSYDFDDWVEVSQAKRRFEPEQHDWVRTVHFQIAVPRIVRLLVYDRLPRTSVK
;
A
#
# COMPACT_ATOMS: atom_id res chain seq x y z
N MET A 1 -16.55 -3.15 16.78
CA MET A 1 -16.18 -2.01 15.90
C MET A 1 -14.67 -1.99 15.78
N LEU A 2 -14.11 -2.36 14.63
CA LEU A 2 -12.65 -2.45 14.47
C LEU A 2 -12.15 -1.23 13.69
N ASN A 3 -11.22 -0.51 14.31
CA ASN A 3 -10.45 0.64 13.83
C ASN A 3 -11.17 1.59 12.83
N ARG A 4 -12.04 2.47 13.36
CA ARG A 4 -12.57 3.65 12.63
C ARG A 4 -11.54 4.77 12.47
N LEU A 5 -10.37 4.61 13.09
CA LEU A 5 -9.26 5.54 13.05
C LEU A 5 -8.23 4.87 12.14
N TYR A 6 -7.75 5.54 11.10
CA TYR A 6 -6.70 5.04 10.20
C TYR A 6 -5.34 4.95 10.93
N MET A 7 -5.28 4.30 12.10
CA MET A 7 -4.08 4.16 12.91
C MET A 7 -3.17 3.09 12.33
N ALA A 8 -1.93 3.48 12.05
CA ALA A 8 -0.86 2.55 11.66
C ALA A 8 -0.60 1.55 12.79
N VAL A 9 -0.85 0.27 12.53
CA VAL A 9 -0.70 -0.80 13.53
C VAL A 9 0.70 -1.42 13.52
N ARG A 10 1.41 -1.36 12.37
CA ARG A 10 2.71 -2.00 12.18
C ARG A 10 3.49 -1.37 11.02
N VAL A 11 4.81 -1.24 11.18
CA VAL A 11 5.74 -0.92 10.08
C VAL A 11 6.20 -2.21 9.41
N ILE A 12 6.13 -2.24 8.07
CA ILE A 12 6.60 -3.36 7.24
C ILE A 12 7.53 -2.84 6.14
N SER A 13 8.30 -3.74 5.51
CA SER A 13 9.14 -3.35 4.37
C SER A 13 8.32 -3.07 3.12
N ALA A 14 8.85 -2.23 2.24
CA ALA A 14 8.28 -1.97 0.91
C ALA A 14 8.06 -3.26 0.11
N ARG A 15 9.01 -4.20 0.19
CA ARG A 15 8.88 -5.54 -0.41
C ARG A 15 7.60 -6.23 0.07
N ARG A 16 7.39 -6.29 1.40
CA ARG A 16 6.22 -6.96 1.97
C ARG A 16 4.92 -6.24 1.59
N ALA A 17 4.91 -4.91 1.61
CA ALA A 17 3.74 -4.13 1.21
C ALA A 17 3.34 -4.42 -0.25
N LEU A 18 4.30 -4.37 -1.17
CA LEU A 18 4.07 -4.70 -2.58
C LEU A 18 3.65 -6.16 -2.79
N THR A 19 4.21 -7.10 -2.03
CA THR A 19 3.77 -8.51 -2.08
C THR A 19 2.31 -8.66 -1.67
N LEU A 20 1.88 -7.98 -0.60
CA LEU A 20 0.49 -8.05 -0.13
C LEU A 20 -0.49 -7.39 -1.11
N LEU A 21 -0.08 -6.27 -1.71
CA LEU A 21 -0.85 -5.57 -2.73
C LEU A 21 -1.02 -6.44 -3.97
N TYR A 22 0.07 -7.04 -4.49
CA TYR A 22 0.03 -7.94 -5.64
C TYR A 22 -0.74 -9.26 -5.41
N GLN A 23 -0.96 -9.63 -4.16
CA GLN A 23 -1.75 -10.81 -3.78
C GLN A 23 -3.21 -10.48 -3.48
N ASP A 24 -3.69 -9.29 -3.87
CA ASP A 24 -5.04 -8.77 -3.60
C ASP A 24 -5.43 -8.84 -2.11
N SER A 25 -4.42 -8.83 -1.23
CA SER A 25 -4.58 -8.98 0.22
C SER A 25 -4.49 -7.63 0.94
N ALA A 26 -4.18 -6.57 0.21
CA ALA A 26 -4.10 -5.21 0.70
C ALA A 26 -4.42 -4.20 -0.39
N GLU A 27 -4.75 -2.98 0.01
CA GLU A 27 -4.89 -1.80 -0.84
C GLU A 27 -3.96 -0.70 -0.35
N VAL A 28 -3.49 0.16 -1.24
CA VAL A 28 -2.78 1.39 -0.89
C VAL A 28 -3.78 2.42 -0.42
N VAL A 29 -3.46 3.12 0.68
CA VAL A 29 -4.24 4.29 1.12
C VAL A 29 -3.42 5.55 0.84
N ALA A 30 -3.93 6.40 -0.03
CA ALA A 30 -3.34 7.70 -0.35
C ALA A 30 -4.23 8.84 0.19
N VAL A 31 -3.61 9.99 0.43
CA VAL A 31 -4.33 11.23 0.75
C VAL A 31 -4.17 12.18 -0.42
N GLU A 32 -5.27 12.50 -1.07
CA GLU A 32 -5.34 13.41 -2.21
C GLU A 32 -6.43 14.44 -1.93
N ASP A 33 -6.09 15.73 -1.98
CA ASP A 33 -6.99 16.85 -1.67
C ASP A 33 -7.78 16.69 -0.35
N GLY A 34 -7.13 16.12 0.66
CA GLY A 34 -7.73 15.89 1.98
C GLY A 34 -8.69 14.70 2.05
N GLN A 35 -8.84 13.94 0.96
CA GLN A 35 -9.64 12.72 0.90
C GLN A 35 -8.75 11.48 0.94
N PHE A 36 -9.24 10.42 1.59
CA PHE A 36 -8.58 9.12 1.58
C PHE A 36 -9.05 8.33 0.36
N LEU A 37 -8.12 8.02 -0.54
CA LEU A 37 -8.36 7.15 -1.69
C LEU A 37 -7.71 5.79 -1.44
N SER A 38 -8.38 4.73 -1.90
CA SER A 38 -7.88 3.36 -1.83
C SER A 38 -7.63 2.85 -3.24
N TYR A 39 -6.48 2.22 -3.45
CA TYR A 39 -6.08 1.68 -4.75
C TYR A 39 -5.68 0.21 -4.58
N ASP A 40 -6.20 -0.65 -5.44
CA ASP A 40 -5.67 -2.02 -5.58
C ASP A 40 -4.31 -2.00 -6.29
N PHE A 41 -3.79 -3.17 -6.65
CA PHE A 41 -2.48 -3.24 -7.32
C PHE A 41 -2.49 -2.55 -8.69
N ASP A 42 -3.50 -2.82 -9.51
CA ASP A 42 -3.54 -2.35 -10.90
C ASP A 42 -3.77 -0.84 -10.93
N ASP A 43 -4.72 -0.34 -10.13
CA ASP A 43 -4.94 1.10 -9.93
C ASP A 43 -3.65 1.78 -9.46
N TRP A 44 -2.93 1.18 -8.51
CA TRP A 44 -1.70 1.78 -7.98
C TRP A 44 -0.57 1.81 -9.02
N VAL A 45 -0.52 0.86 -9.96
CA VAL A 45 0.42 0.90 -11.09
C VAL A 45 0.13 2.10 -11.99
N GLU A 46 -1.14 2.33 -12.34
CA GLU A 46 -1.56 3.45 -13.18
C GLU A 46 -1.29 4.80 -12.50
N VAL A 47 -1.75 4.95 -11.26
CA VAL A 47 -1.50 6.14 -10.44
C VAL A 47 -0.01 6.39 -10.25
N SER A 48 0.80 5.33 -10.09
CA SER A 48 2.26 5.45 -10.03
C SER A 48 2.86 6.00 -11.32
N GLN A 49 2.36 5.59 -12.50
CA GLN A 49 2.86 6.16 -13.77
C GLN A 49 2.52 7.65 -13.87
N ALA A 50 1.31 8.04 -13.47
CA ALA A 50 0.91 9.45 -13.44
C ALA A 50 1.79 10.24 -12.47
N LYS A 51 1.93 9.78 -11.22
CA LYS A 51 2.78 10.41 -10.19
C LYS A 51 4.24 10.53 -10.61
N ARG A 52 4.77 9.55 -11.34
CA ARG A 52 6.14 9.64 -11.87
C ARG A 52 6.30 10.79 -12.88
N ARG A 53 5.26 11.05 -13.66
CA ARG A 53 5.27 12.10 -14.69
C ARG A 53 5.15 13.49 -14.09
N PHE A 54 4.31 13.65 -13.07
CA PHE A 54 3.97 14.97 -12.51
C PHE A 54 4.72 15.30 -11.22
N GLU A 55 5.09 14.29 -10.43
CA GLU A 55 5.60 14.44 -9.06
C GLU A 55 6.71 13.41 -8.70
N PRO A 56 7.75 13.23 -9.56
CA PRO A 56 8.73 12.15 -9.37
C PRO A 56 9.52 12.24 -8.07
N GLU A 57 9.74 13.45 -7.53
CA GLU A 57 10.53 13.67 -6.31
C GLU A 57 9.74 13.41 -5.02
N GLN A 58 8.42 13.30 -5.08
CA GLN A 58 7.57 13.10 -3.88
C GLN A 58 7.50 11.62 -3.44
N HIS A 59 8.02 10.70 -4.26
CA HIS A 59 7.87 9.27 -4.06
C HIS A 59 9.21 8.54 -4.17
N ASP A 60 9.37 7.50 -3.36
CA ASP A 60 10.40 6.49 -3.58
C ASP A 60 9.92 5.52 -4.67
N TRP A 61 10.82 5.05 -5.52
CA TRP A 61 10.46 4.23 -6.68
C TRP A 61 11.07 2.83 -6.63
N VAL A 62 10.27 1.83 -6.97
CA VAL A 62 10.75 0.48 -7.28
C VAL A 62 10.76 0.32 -8.80
N ARG A 63 11.92 -0.04 -9.36
CA ARG A 63 12.06 -0.35 -10.78
C ARG A 63 11.72 -1.81 -11.04
N THR A 64 10.72 -2.05 -11.87
CA THR A 64 10.39 -3.37 -12.43
C THR A 64 11.02 -3.51 -13.81
N VAL A 65 10.80 -4.66 -14.46
CA VAL A 65 11.30 -4.91 -15.82
C VAL A 65 10.63 -3.97 -16.83
N HIS A 66 9.33 -3.70 -16.66
CA HIS A 66 8.51 -2.98 -17.65
C HIS A 66 8.09 -1.58 -17.21
N PHE A 67 8.16 -1.25 -15.92
CA PHE A 67 7.69 0.03 -15.40
C PHE A 67 8.36 0.40 -14.07
N GLN A 68 7.99 1.55 -13.50
CA GLN A 68 8.35 1.92 -12.13
C GLN A 68 7.09 2.12 -11.30
N ILE A 69 7.10 1.68 -10.06
CA ILE A 69 5.96 1.79 -9.15
C ILE A 69 6.37 2.56 -7.90
N ALA A 70 5.49 3.45 -7.44
CA ALA A 70 5.74 4.21 -6.22
C ALA A 70 5.71 3.25 -5.02
N VAL A 71 6.66 3.40 -4.10
CA VAL A 71 6.65 2.65 -2.84
C VAL A 71 5.41 3.06 -2.04
N PRO A 72 4.48 2.13 -1.75
CA PRO A 72 3.28 2.47 -1.00
C PRO A 72 3.66 2.86 0.43
N ARG A 73 3.23 4.07 0.85
CA ARG A 73 3.50 4.59 2.20
C ARG A 73 2.58 3.97 3.25
N ILE A 74 1.33 3.72 2.88
CA ILE A 74 0.31 3.13 3.76
C ILE A 74 -0.40 2.04 2.95
N VAL A 75 -0.52 0.86 3.54
CA VAL A 75 -1.36 -0.22 3.01
C VAL A 75 -2.36 -0.68 4.07
N ARG A 76 -3.59 -0.96 3.64
CA ARG A 76 -4.66 -1.54 4.46
C ARG A 76 -4.87 -2.98 4.04
N LEU A 77 -4.85 -3.92 4.99
CA LEU A 77 -5.19 -5.32 4.69
C LEU A 77 -6.69 -5.45 4.39
N LEU A 78 -7.03 -6.09 3.29
CA LEU A 78 -8.40 -6.36 2.88
C LEU A 78 -9.01 -7.51 3.69
N VAL A 79 -8.22 -8.57 3.87
CA VAL A 79 -8.61 -9.71 4.68
C VAL A 79 -7.85 -9.64 5.99
N TYR A 80 -8.57 -9.27 7.05
CA TYR A 80 -8.12 -9.45 8.42
C TYR A 80 -8.23 -10.94 8.74
N ASP A 81 -7.24 -11.73 8.32
CA ASP A 81 -7.14 -13.08 8.82
C ASP A 81 -6.84 -12.95 10.32
N ARG A 82 -7.87 -13.18 11.13
CA ARG A 82 -7.80 -13.31 12.59
C ARG A 82 -7.02 -14.58 12.92
N LEU A 83 -5.79 -14.73 12.45
CA LEU A 83 -4.88 -15.67 13.06
C LEU A 83 -4.56 -15.09 14.43
N PRO A 84 -4.97 -15.78 15.52
CA PRO A 84 -4.51 -15.39 16.84
C PRO A 84 -3.00 -15.34 16.78
N ARG A 85 -2.39 -14.26 17.30
CA ARG A 85 -0.99 -14.31 17.65
C ARG A 85 -0.88 -15.28 18.83
N THR A 86 -0.94 -16.59 18.58
CA THR A 86 -0.46 -17.57 19.52
C THR A 86 1.05 -17.37 19.56
N SER A 87 1.52 -16.66 20.58
CA SER A 87 2.89 -16.81 21.03
C SER A 87 3.05 -18.25 21.51
N VAL A 88 3.47 -19.15 20.61
CA VAL A 88 3.96 -20.46 21.05
C VAL A 88 5.42 -20.29 21.45
N LYS A 89 5.55 -20.13 22.77
CA LYS A 89 6.69 -20.24 23.70
C LYS A 89 7.90 -19.30 23.52
#